data_AF-A0A0C9ZGC2-F1
#
_entry.id   AF-A0A0C9ZGC2-F1
#
_cell.length_a   1.000
_cell.length_b   1.000
_cell.length_c   1.000
_cell.angle_alpha   90.00
_cell.angle_beta   90.00
_cell.angle_gamma   90.00
#
_symmetry.space_group_name_H-M   'P 1'
#
loop_
_entity.id
_entity.type
_entity.pdbx_description
1 polymer ?
#
loop_
_entity_poly.entity_id
_entity_poly.type
_entity_poly.pdbx_seq_one_letter_code
_entity_poly.pdbx_strand_id
1 'polypeptide(L)'
;MSPQEEDKLSETDVQDSFHSYLKSSLTQAKIEHLLEPEILASAEADLMITGPALCLYFAALRSTTIPPSVPLPRGSRSAPPRQLSEANCPPAFLSFFRVWASTVHKIQGLDPSLQHDLARIICGLNPLIEPSDPSLSGIAADLRAVAIEISQRRTFQDRYASDLQAALDAGRGGSNLQVKASFVPPPVYDGAGPSSPSKKSAISRSHSPTLFNPESPAIEFIRETLYAALADVLGRMPSLRRILKRDPPRAYFASTAFAILDVASTAVTPDGTIVGILGRELTLSECPGELKPLMAELVSIGRLARQMTEEDDMYAVQCLQEGEEPVEPRLERVKKMLEGGVGYDQTQFDDESDARSVEGRAVVFTNRINALGLGILRIETFRERQAEIFKILGVIGD
;
A
#
# COMPACT_ATOMS: atom_id res chain seq x y z
N MET A 1 20.87 24.41 -29.76
CA MET A 1 20.94 23.02 -29.28
C MET A 1 19.52 22.59 -29.00
N SER A 2 18.97 21.68 -29.81
CA SER A 2 17.67 21.07 -29.52
C SER A 2 17.78 20.34 -28.18
N PRO A 3 16.75 20.39 -27.30
CA PRO A 3 16.73 19.52 -26.13
C PRO A 3 16.88 18.10 -26.68
N GLN A 4 17.87 17.35 -26.20
CA GLN A 4 17.83 15.91 -26.38
C GLN A 4 16.51 15.49 -25.76
N GLU A 5 15.58 14.96 -26.56
CA GLU A 5 14.45 14.22 -26.03
C GLU A 5 15.07 13.13 -25.15
N GLU A 6 15.03 13.32 -23.82
CA GLU A 6 15.42 12.26 -22.90
C GLU A 6 14.51 11.09 -23.22
N ASP A 7 15.07 10.01 -23.77
CA ASP A 7 14.33 8.80 -24.11
C ASP A 7 13.51 8.38 -22.88
N LYS A 8 12.19 8.48 -23.01
CA LYS A 8 11.27 8.10 -21.94
C LYS A 8 11.57 6.66 -21.53
N LEU A 9 11.70 6.45 -20.23
CA LEU A 9 11.91 5.12 -19.69
C LEU A 9 10.65 4.28 -19.91
N SER A 10 10.85 2.99 -20.17
CA SER A 10 9.74 2.04 -20.17
C SER A 10 9.30 1.76 -18.73
N GLU A 11 8.04 1.38 -18.52
CA GLU A 11 7.58 0.93 -17.20
C GLU A 11 8.40 -0.27 -16.71
N THR A 12 8.77 -1.17 -17.61
CA THR A 12 9.59 -2.36 -17.31
C THR A 12 10.97 -1.96 -16.79
N ASP A 13 11.63 -0.97 -17.42
CA ASP A 13 12.95 -0.48 -17.00
C ASP A 13 12.91 0.05 -15.57
N VAL A 14 11.88 0.82 -15.22
CA VAL A 14 11.68 1.38 -13.88
C VAL A 14 11.42 0.26 -12.87
N GLN A 15 10.55 -0.70 -13.20
CA GLN A 15 10.24 -1.83 -12.34
C GLN A 15 11.47 -2.70 -12.07
N ASP A 16 12.21 -3.10 -13.11
CA ASP A 16 13.43 -3.90 -12.97
C ASP A 16 14.49 -3.21 -12.12
N SER A 17 14.64 -1.91 -12.32
CA SER A 17 15.55 -1.09 -11.52
C SER A 17 15.13 -1.06 -10.05
N PHE A 18 13.83 -0.90 -9.78
CA PHE A 18 13.30 -0.91 -8.42
C PHE A 18 13.56 -2.24 -7.71
N HIS A 19 13.32 -3.38 -8.37
CA HIS A 19 13.60 -4.70 -7.80
C HIS A 19 15.08 -4.91 -7.47
N SER A 20 15.99 -4.40 -8.31
CA SER A 20 17.43 -4.43 -8.04
C SER A 20 17.80 -3.61 -6.80
N TYR A 21 17.23 -2.42 -6.65
CA TYR A 21 17.43 -1.58 -5.47
C TYR A 21 16.83 -2.20 -4.22
N LEU A 22 15.64 -2.77 -4.30
CA LEU A 22 14.96 -3.40 -3.17
C LEU A 22 15.83 -4.48 -2.53
N LYS A 23 16.44 -5.36 -3.32
CA LYS A 23 17.37 -6.39 -2.81
C LYS A 23 18.52 -5.78 -1.99
N SER A 24 19.12 -4.72 -2.53
CA SER A 24 20.24 -4.02 -1.90
C SER A 24 19.79 -3.33 -0.61
N SER A 25 18.65 -2.66 -0.64
CA SER A 25 18.06 -1.95 0.50
C SER A 25 17.62 -2.87 1.63
N LEU A 26 17.01 -4.01 1.33
CA LEU A 26 16.66 -5.02 2.34
C LEU A 26 17.91 -5.64 2.97
N THR A 27 18.96 -5.87 2.17
CA THR A 27 20.26 -6.34 2.68
C THR A 27 20.87 -5.31 3.63
N GLN A 28 20.85 -4.02 3.26
CA GLN A 28 21.33 -2.93 4.10
C GLN A 28 20.52 -2.82 5.40
N ALA A 29 19.18 -2.84 5.33
CA ALA A 29 18.30 -2.78 6.50
C ALA A 29 18.55 -3.94 7.48
N LYS A 30 18.85 -5.13 6.96
CA LYS A 30 19.26 -6.27 7.77
C LYS A 30 20.60 -6.04 8.49
N ILE A 31 21.60 -5.50 7.77
CA ILE A 31 22.94 -5.20 8.33
C ILE A 31 22.84 -4.12 9.41
N GLU A 32 21.97 -3.13 9.22
CA GLU A 32 21.75 -2.04 10.17
C GLU A 32 20.80 -2.41 11.32
N HIS A 33 20.39 -3.69 11.42
CA HIS A 33 19.45 -4.19 12.44
C HIS A 33 18.10 -3.45 12.47
N LEU A 34 17.68 -2.88 11.34
CA LEU A 34 16.34 -2.32 11.17
C LEU A 34 15.30 -3.42 10.91
N LEU A 35 15.73 -4.54 10.30
CA LEU A 35 14.89 -5.70 10.03
C LEU A 35 15.58 -6.99 10.50
N GLU A 36 14.89 -7.76 11.33
CA GLU A 36 15.36 -9.07 11.77
C GLU A 36 15.21 -10.13 10.65
N PRO A 37 16.11 -11.14 10.57
CA PRO A 37 16.02 -12.22 9.59
C PRO A 37 14.67 -12.95 9.60
N GLU A 38 14.05 -13.08 10.77
CA GLU A 38 12.76 -13.72 10.99
C GLU A 38 11.62 -12.92 10.34
N ILE A 39 11.65 -11.58 10.46
CA ILE A 39 10.67 -10.67 9.83
C ILE A 39 10.81 -10.69 8.31
N LEU A 40 12.05 -10.71 7.81
CA LEU A 40 12.33 -10.84 6.37
C LEU A 40 11.83 -12.18 5.81
N ALA A 41 11.87 -13.23 6.61
CA ALA A 41 11.40 -14.56 6.24
C ALA A 41 9.89 -14.72 6.30
N SER A 42 9.25 -14.18 7.34
CA SER A 42 7.79 -14.21 7.52
C SER A 42 7.04 -13.43 6.43
N ALA A 43 7.76 -12.50 5.77
CA ALA A 43 7.25 -11.65 4.71
C ALA A 43 5.93 -10.99 5.13
N GLU A 44 5.88 -10.47 6.36
CA GLU A 44 4.69 -9.84 6.95
C GLU A 44 4.07 -8.76 6.04
N ALA A 45 2.76 -8.53 6.17
CA ALA A 45 2.05 -7.61 5.27
C ALA A 45 2.64 -6.20 5.34
N ASP A 46 3.12 -5.81 6.51
CA ASP A 46 3.84 -4.56 6.69
C ASP A 46 5.18 -4.53 5.95
N LEU A 47 5.87 -5.67 5.79
CA LEU A 47 7.14 -5.73 5.06
C LEU A 47 6.97 -5.41 3.56
N MET A 48 5.81 -5.72 2.98
CA MET A 48 5.48 -5.30 1.61
C MET A 48 5.52 -3.78 1.47
N ILE A 49 5.25 -3.03 2.53
CA ILE A 49 5.27 -1.57 2.55
C ILE A 49 6.65 -1.07 3.03
N THR A 50 7.11 -1.57 4.16
CA THR A 50 8.35 -1.18 4.84
C THR A 50 9.59 -1.40 3.96
N GLY A 51 9.68 -2.53 3.24
CA GLY A 51 10.80 -2.82 2.35
C GLY A 51 10.96 -1.78 1.22
N PRO A 52 9.93 -1.58 0.38
CA PRO A 52 9.88 -0.51 -0.61
C PRO A 52 10.07 0.89 -0.02
N ALA A 53 9.51 1.20 1.14
CA ALA A 53 9.68 2.51 1.79
C ALA A 53 11.15 2.75 2.19
N LEU A 54 11.83 1.76 2.76
CA LEU A 54 13.27 1.81 3.03
C LEU A 54 14.09 1.95 1.74
N CYS A 55 13.67 1.27 0.67
CA CYS A 55 14.30 1.43 -0.65
C CYS A 55 14.25 2.88 -1.14
N LEU A 56 13.08 3.53 -1.02
CA LEU A 56 12.88 4.93 -1.38
C LEU A 56 13.67 5.89 -0.48
N TYR A 57 13.72 5.62 0.83
CA TYR A 57 14.52 6.37 1.80
C TYR A 57 16.02 6.32 1.45
N PHE A 58 16.57 5.13 1.22
CA PHE A 58 17.98 5.00 0.83
C PHE A 58 18.26 5.59 -0.56
N ALA A 59 17.29 5.55 -1.48
CA ALA A 59 17.41 6.24 -2.76
C ALA A 59 17.47 7.77 -2.58
N ALA A 60 16.68 8.33 -1.67
CA ALA A 60 16.72 9.76 -1.34
C ALA A 60 18.07 10.17 -0.76
N LEU A 61 18.63 9.41 0.19
CA LEU A 61 19.96 9.68 0.75
C LEU A 61 21.09 9.64 -0.30
N ARG A 62 20.94 8.85 -1.36
CA ARG A 62 21.91 8.72 -2.45
C ARG A 62 21.66 9.64 -3.64
N SER A 63 20.56 10.38 -3.65
CA SER A 63 20.24 11.32 -4.74
C SER A 63 21.21 12.51 -4.70
N THR A 64 21.81 12.85 -5.84
CA THR A 64 22.80 13.94 -5.91
C THR A 64 22.44 15.00 -6.96
N THR A 65 21.23 14.98 -7.50
CA THR A 65 20.80 15.87 -8.59
C THR A 65 19.76 16.87 -8.12
N ILE A 66 19.62 17.94 -8.90
CA ILE A 66 18.60 18.99 -8.71
C ILE A 66 17.98 19.26 -10.09
N PRO A 67 16.71 18.88 -10.35
CA PRO A 67 15.78 18.19 -9.45
C PRO A 67 16.23 16.75 -9.08
N PRO A 68 15.73 16.17 -7.98
CA PRO A 68 16.09 14.82 -7.54
C PRO A 68 15.86 13.74 -8.61
N SER A 69 16.81 12.81 -8.73
CA SER A 69 16.75 11.68 -9.66
C SER A 69 17.18 10.39 -8.95
N VAL A 70 16.72 9.25 -9.46
CA VAL A 70 17.13 7.93 -8.96
C VAL A 70 18.14 7.35 -9.97
N PRO A 71 19.39 7.05 -9.59
CA PRO A 71 20.29 6.33 -10.49
C PRO A 71 19.66 4.98 -10.86
N LEU A 72 19.89 4.48 -12.07
CA LEU A 72 19.40 3.16 -12.48
C LEU A 72 20.57 2.15 -12.55
N PRO A 73 20.34 0.86 -12.24
CA PRO A 73 21.36 -0.17 -12.38
C PRO A 73 21.84 -0.24 -13.83
N ARG A 74 23.15 -0.37 -14.03
CA ARG A 74 23.72 -0.51 -15.37
C ARG A 74 23.55 -1.95 -15.85
N GLY A 75 22.97 -2.14 -17.03
CA GLY A 75 22.86 -3.46 -17.68
C GLY A 75 24.22 -4.05 -18.11
N SER A 76 25.24 -3.20 -18.28
CA SER A 76 26.63 -3.59 -18.53
C SER A 76 27.58 -2.59 -17.88
N ARG A 77 28.78 -3.02 -17.49
CA ARG A 77 29.84 -2.12 -16.97
C ARG A 77 30.21 -1.02 -17.96
N SER A 78 30.05 -1.27 -19.26
CA SER A 78 30.34 -0.33 -20.34
C SER A 78 29.18 0.60 -20.73
N ALA A 79 27.96 0.35 -20.23
CA ALA A 79 26.80 1.19 -20.54
C ALA A 79 26.89 2.54 -19.79
N PRO A 80 26.44 3.65 -20.41
CA PRO A 80 26.37 4.93 -19.72
C PRO A 80 25.43 4.84 -18.51
N PRO A 81 25.74 5.54 -17.40
CA PRO A 81 24.80 5.64 -16.29
C PRO A 81 23.50 6.30 -16.74
N ARG A 82 22.38 5.65 -16.42
CA ARG A 82 21.03 6.18 -16.62
C ARG A 82 20.46 6.61 -15.28
N GLN A 83 19.51 7.54 -15.30
CA GLN A 83 18.82 8.03 -14.12
C GLN A 83 17.33 8.18 -14.45
N LEU A 84 16.47 7.89 -13.48
CA LEU A 84 15.05 8.21 -13.51
C LEU A 84 14.86 9.63 -12.98
N SER A 85 14.36 10.51 -13.85
CA SER A 85 14.01 11.91 -13.58
C SER A 85 12.52 12.12 -13.83
N GLU A 86 11.98 13.27 -13.43
CA GLU A 86 10.59 13.60 -13.75
C GLU A 86 10.34 13.64 -15.28
N ALA A 87 11.33 14.11 -16.05
CA ALA A 87 11.21 14.28 -17.50
C ALA A 87 11.13 12.95 -18.26
N ASN A 88 11.80 11.90 -17.78
CA ASN A 88 11.83 10.59 -18.42
C ASN A 88 10.97 9.52 -17.71
N CYS A 89 10.30 9.88 -16.60
CA CYS A 89 9.44 9.00 -15.83
C CYS A 89 8.20 8.59 -16.64
N PRO A 90 7.85 7.28 -16.69
CA PRO A 90 6.62 6.85 -17.33
C PRO A 90 5.39 7.48 -16.64
N PRO A 91 4.32 7.83 -17.38
CA PRO A 91 3.15 8.49 -16.80
C PRO A 91 2.52 7.75 -15.62
N ALA A 92 2.54 6.42 -15.63
CA ALA A 92 2.01 5.61 -14.54
C ALA A 92 2.80 5.74 -13.22
N PHE A 93 4.04 6.24 -13.26
CA PHE A 93 4.93 6.40 -12.11
C PHE A 93 5.05 7.87 -11.66
N LEU A 94 4.55 8.81 -12.47
CA LEU A 94 4.86 10.22 -12.32
C LEU A 94 4.34 10.82 -11.02
N SER A 95 3.10 10.51 -10.63
CA SER A 95 2.47 11.08 -9.42
C SER A 95 3.25 10.73 -8.16
N PHE A 96 3.58 9.46 -7.98
CA PHE A 96 4.31 9.01 -6.79
C PHE A 96 5.82 9.27 -6.88
N PHE A 97 6.39 9.42 -8.08
CA PHE A 97 7.74 9.95 -8.25
C PHE A 97 7.84 11.39 -7.73
N ARG A 98 6.85 12.25 -8.01
CA ARG A 98 6.80 13.62 -7.49
C ARG A 98 6.70 13.65 -5.97
N VAL A 99 5.85 12.81 -5.38
CA VAL A 99 5.75 12.65 -3.93
C VAL A 99 7.12 12.26 -3.35
N TRP A 100 7.77 11.23 -3.89
CA TRP A 100 9.13 10.85 -3.47
C TRP A 100 10.13 12.01 -3.62
N ALA A 101 10.19 12.67 -4.77
CA ALA A 101 11.10 13.77 -5.04
C ALA A 101 10.93 14.92 -4.03
N SER A 102 9.69 15.22 -3.63
CA SER A 102 9.37 16.24 -2.61
C SER A 102 9.91 15.90 -1.21
N THR A 103 10.15 14.61 -0.92
CA THR A 103 10.73 14.16 0.36
C THR A 103 12.26 14.22 0.37
N VAL A 104 12.93 14.22 -0.79
CA VAL A 104 14.39 14.04 -0.88
C VAL A 104 15.14 15.11 -0.09
N HIS A 105 14.84 16.38 -0.34
CA HIS A 105 15.53 17.48 0.35
C HIS A 105 15.21 17.51 1.85
N LYS A 106 13.99 17.09 2.25
CA LYS A 106 13.62 16.98 3.67
C LYS A 106 14.48 15.92 4.35
N ILE A 107 14.61 14.74 3.75
CA ILE A 107 15.41 13.62 4.27
C ILE A 107 16.90 14.01 4.36
N GLN A 108 17.45 14.60 3.31
CA GLN A 108 18.86 14.99 3.25
C GLN A 108 19.20 16.13 4.23
N GLY A 109 18.22 16.97 4.57
CA GLY A 109 18.37 18.05 5.54
C GLY A 109 18.31 17.60 7.00
N LEU A 110 17.90 16.35 7.29
CA LEU A 110 17.88 15.81 8.65
C LEU A 110 19.29 15.51 9.15
N ASP A 111 19.52 15.74 10.45
CA ASP A 111 20.71 15.24 11.14
C ASP A 111 20.80 13.70 11.07
N PRO A 112 22.00 13.09 11.07
CA PRO A 112 22.14 11.63 10.95
C PRO A 112 21.36 10.82 11.99
N SER A 113 21.19 11.35 13.20
CA SER A 113 20.39 10.72 14.25
C SER A 113 18.88 10.73 13.93
N LEU A 114 18.37 11.84 13.39
CA LEU A 114 16.99 11.97 12.92
C LEU A 114 16.73 11.17 11.63
N GLN A 115 17.75 11.01 10.77
CA GLN A 115 17.70 10.10 9.63
C GLN A 115 17.52 8.66 10.10
N HIS A 116 18.22 8.24 11.15
CA HIS A 116 18.04 6.90 11.72
C HIS A 116 16.65 6.74 12.36
N ASP A 117 16.16 7.76 13.09
CA ASP A 117 14.80 7.74 13.64
C ASP A 117 13.72 7.68 12.54
N LEU A 118 13.91 8.36 11.41
CA LEU A 118 13.04 8.22 10.25
C LEU A 118 13.01 6.78 9.73
N ALA A 119 14.17 6.12 9.61
CA ALA A 119 14.24 4.73 9.19
C ALA A 119 13.52 3.79 10.17
N ARG A 120 13.62 4.06 11.48
CA ARG A 120 12.90 3.35 12.54
C ARG A 120 11.38 3.53 12.41
N ILE A 121 10.91 4.76 12.23
CA ILE A 121 9.48 5.08 12.05
C ILE A 121 8.92 4.39 10.80
N ILE A 122 9.67 4.35 9.69
CA ILE A 122 9.27 3.62 8.48
C ILE A 122 9.02 2.13 8.79
N CYS A 123 9.84 1.55 9.67
CA CYS A 123 9.74 0.16 10.14
C CYS A 123 8.71 -0.05 11.27
N GLY A 124 7.92 0.97 11.63
CA GLY A 124 6.97 0.88 12.75
C GLY A 124 7.64 0.82 14.13
N LEU A 125 8.92 1.18 14.23
CA LEU A 125 9.67 1.23 15.49
C LEU A 125 9.60 2.64 16.10
N ASN A 126 9.67 2.72 17.43
CA ASN A 126 9.74 4.00 18.13
C ASN A 126 11.06 4.73 17.83
N PRO A 127 11.04 6.06 17.66
CA PRO A 127 12.26 6.86 17.55
C PRO A 127 13.10 6.75 18.83
N LEU A 128 14.41 6.94 18.70
CA LEU A 128 15.34 6.93 19.83
C LEU A 128 15.40 8.29 20.53
N ILE A 129 15.17 9.38 19.80
CA ILE A 129 15.21 10.74 20.33
C ILE A 129 13.81 11.15 20.80
N GLU A 130 13.73 11.60 22.06
CA GLU A 130 12.53 12.18 22.64
C GLU A 130 12.78 13.66 23.02
N PRO A 131 11.84 14.59 22.70
CA PRO A 131 10.60 14.39 21.96
C PRO A 131 10.83 14.14 20.46
N SER A 132 10.00 13.30 19.85
CA SER A 132 10.09 12.99 18.42
C SER A 132 9.76 14.21 17.56
N ASP A 133 10.57 14.49 16.54
CA ASP A 133 10.27 15.53 15.56
C ASP A 133 8.99 15.15 14.77
N PRO A 134 7.90 15.96 14.84
CA PRO A 134 6.64 15.68 14.16
C PRO A 134 6.79 15.54 12.64
N SER A 135 7.79 16.18 12.04
CA SER A 135 8.03 16.13 10.59
C SER A 135 8.40 14.75 10.09
N LEU A 136 9.04 13.91 10.93
CA LEU A 136 9.45 12.55 10.57
C LEU A 136 8.25 11.66 10.23
N SER A 137 7.15 11.83 10.97
CA SER A 137 5.92 11.07 10.73
C SER A 137 5.31 11.41 9.37
N GLY A 138 5.38 12.68 8.96
CA GLY A 138 4.93 13.12 7.63
C GLY A 138 5.80 12.53 6.52
N ILE A 139 7.13 12.61 6.66
CA ILE A 139 8.05 12.04 5.66
C ILE A 139 7.86 10.52 5.55
N ALA A 140 7.73 9.81 6.68
CA ALA A 140 7.48 8.37 6.67
C ALA A 140 6.15 8.02 6.01
N ALA A 141 5.10 8.82 6.23
CA ALA A 141 3.80 8.62 5.59
C ALA A 141 3.87 8.78 4.07
N ASP A 142 4.57 9.79 3.57
CA ASP A 142 4.78 9.99 2.13
C ASP A 142 5.53 8.81 1.50
N LEU A 143 6.62 8.37 2.13
CA LEU A 143 7.40 7.22 1.65
C LEU A 143 6.59 5.92 1.66
N ARG A 144 5.79 5.68 2.72
CA ARG A 144 4.90 4.51 2.83
C ARG A 144 3.77 4.57 1.81
N ALA A 145 3.26 5.75 1.47
CA ALA A 145 2.23 5.91 0.45
C ALA A 145 2.76 5.54 -0.95
N VAL A 146 3.96 6.01 -1.30
CA VAL A 146 4.63 5.60 -2.56
C VAL A 146 4.94 4.09 -2.55
N ALA A 147 5.37 3.54 -1.42
CA ALA A 147 5.61 2.10 -1.26
C ALA A 147 4.34 1.26 -1.46
N ILE A 148 3.19 1.72 -0.96
CA ILE A 148 1.90 1.06 -1.16
C ILE A 148 1.55 1.01 -2.65
N GLU A 149 1.67 2.12 -3.38
CA GLU A 149 1.40 2.16 -4.83
C GLU A 149 2.25 1.15 -5.60
N ILE A 150 3.54 1.06 -5.25
CA ILE A 150 4.44 0.08 -5.87
C ILE A 150 4.01 -1.35 -5.52
N SER A 151 3.62 -1.59 -4.27
CA SER A 151 3.23 -2.91 -3.75
C SER A 151 1.92 -3.44 -4.31
N GLN A 152 1.04 -2.54 -4.76
CA GLN A 152 -0.21 -2.88 -5.42
C GLN A 152 0.01 -3.38 -6.86
N ARG A 153 1.18 -3.12 -7.46
CA ARG A 153 1.47 -3.55 -8.83
C ARG A 153 1.71 -5.04 -8.90
N ARG A 154 1.13 -5.66 -9.94
CA ARG A 154 1.23 -7.12 -10.14
C ARG A 154 2.67 -7.61 -10.27
N THR A 155 3.45 -6.91 -11.10
CA THR A 155 4.85 -7.27 -11.36
C THR A 155 5.70 -7.23 -10.09
N PHE A 156 5.35 -6.33 -9.16
CA PHE A 156 5.98 -6.28 -7.85
C PHE A 156 5.66 -7.53 -7.03
N GLN A 157 4.37 -7.85 -6.89
CA GLN A 157 3.89 -9.01 -6.14
C GLN A 157 4.50 -10.33 -6.63
N ASP A 158 4.58 -10.51 -7.95
CA ASP A 158 5.10 -11.76 -8.53
C ASP A 158 6.59 -12.00 -8.22
N ARG A 159 7.36 -10.93 -8.06
CA ARG A 159 8.82 -11.00 -7.87
C ARG A 159 9.25 -10.84 -6.41
N TYR A 160 8.36 -10.32 -5.56
CA TYR A 160 8.68 -9.95 -4.19
C TYR A 160 9.29 -11.11 -3.37
N ALA A 161 8.73 -12.33 -3.50
CA ALA A 161 9.30 -13.52 -2.84
C ALA A 161 10.76 -13.77 -3.23
N SER A 162 11.09 -13.61 -4.52
CA SER A 162 12.46 -13.79 -5.01
C SER A 162 13.40 -12.69 -4.51
N ASP A 163 12.91 -11.47 -4.30
CA ASP A 163 13.72 -10.37 -3.80
C ASP A 163 14.02 -10.53 -2.30
N LEU A 164 13.02 -10.96 -1.53
CA LEU A 164 13.20 -11.32 -0.12
C LEU A 164 14.23 -12.44 0.03
N GLN A 165 14.12 -13.49 -0.78
CA GLN A 165 15.09 -14.59 -0.74
C GLN A 165 16.50 -14.11 -1.07
N ALA A 166 16.67 -13.26 -2.09
CA ALA A 166 17.97 -12.70 -2.44
C ALA A 166 18.59 -11.88 -1.28
N ALA A 167 17.78 -11.12 -0.55
CA ALA A 167 18.24 -10.36 0.62
C ALA A 167 18.55 -11.26 1.83
N LEU A 168 17.81 -12.35 2.03
CA LEU A 168 18.10 -13.37 3.05
C LEU A 168 19.41 -14.10 2.77
N ASP A 169 19.69 -14.38 1.50
CA ASP A 169 20.88 -15.10 1.05
C ASP A 169 22.14 -14.20 1.11
N ALA A 170 21.98 -12.90 0.84
CA ALA A 170 23.07 -11.92 0.91
C ALA A 170 23.61 -11.80 2.35
N GLY A 171 24.91 -12.04 2.57
CA GLY A 171 25.54 -11.95 3.89
C GLY A 171 25.55 -13.24 4.72
N ARG A 172 25.10 -14.37 4.16
CA ARG A 172 25.29 -15.70 4.77
C ARG A 172 26.74 -16.17 4.57
N GLY A 173 27.65 -15.66 5.39
CA GLY A 173 29.01 -16.17 5.52
C GLY A 173 29.07 -17.52 6.25
N GLY A 174 28.38 -18.56 5.75
CA GLY A 174 28.53 -19.95 6.25
C GLY A 174 27.53 -20.46 7.30
N SER A 175 26.37 -19.81 7.50
CA SER A 175 25.35 -20.32 8.44
C SER A 175 24.39 -21.35 7.79
N ASN A 176 24.17 -22.48 8.48
CA ASN A 176 23.37 -23.63 8.01
C ASN A 176 21.83 -23.48 8.12
N LEU A 177 21.33 -22.36 8.65
CA LEU A 177 19.88 -22.15 8.82
C LEU A 177 19.26 -21.72 7.48
N GLN A 178 18.79 -22.67 6.66
CA GLN A 178 18.03 -22.37 5.44
C GLN A 178 16.68 -21.74 5.81
N VAL A 179 16.57 -20.43 5.67
CA VAL A 179 15.33 -19.69 5.91
C VAL A 179 14.79 -19.29 4.54
N LYS A 180 13.56 -19.72 4.26
CA LYS A 180 12.89 -19.53 2.97
C LYS A 180 11.78 -18.51 3.11
N ALA A 181 11.72 -17.54 2.20
CA ALA A 181 10.62 -16.58 2.17
C ALA A 181 9.28 -17.30 1.92
N SER A 182 8.27 -17.03 2.76
CA SER A 182 6.95 -17.67 2.69
C SER A 182 5.91 -16.87 1.90
N PHE A 183 6.32 -15.83 1.19
CA PHE A 183 5.41 -14.95 0.46
C PHE A 183 4.75 -15.68 -0.72
N VAL A 184 3.42 -15.56 -0.82
CA VAL A 184 2.62 -16.05 -1.95
C VAL A 184 1.87 -14.87 -2.56
N PRO A 185 2.04 -14.56 -3.85
CA PRO A 185 1.34 -13.45 -4.48
C PRO A 185 -0.19 -13.69 -4.50
N PRO A 186 -1.00 -12.62 -4.58
CA PRO A 186 -2.42 -12.73 -4.89
C PRO A 186 -2.65 -13.49 -6.21
N PRO A 187 -3.86 -14.03 -6.49
CA PRO A 187 -4.17 -14.75 -7.72
C PRO A 187 -4.14 -13.76 -8.89
N VAL A 188 -3.92 -14.28 -10.09
CA VAL A 188 -3.97 -13.45 -11.30
C VAL A 188 -5.43 -13.04 -11.55
N TYR A 189 -5.67 -11.74 -11.54
CA TYR A 189 -6.96 -11.16 -11.91
C TYR A 189 -7.05 -11.05 -13.43
N ASP A 190 -7.14 -12.18 -14.12
CA ASP A 190 -7.45 -12.12 -15.54
C ASP A 190 -8.86 -11.55 -15.67
N GLY A 191 -8.95 -10.32 -16.20
CA GLY A 191 -10.22 -9.73 -16.60
C GLY A 191 -10.95 -10.68 -17.54
N ALA A 192 -12.28 -10.59 -17.59
CA ALA A 192 -13.15 -11.47 -18.38
C ALA A 192 -12.79 -11.44 -19.89
N GLY A 193 -11.75 -12.18 -20.28
CA GLY A 193 -11.43 -12.52 -21.65
C GLY A 193 -12.16 -13.82 -22.02
N PRO A 194 -12.50 -14.02 -23.31
CA PRO A 194 -13.15 -15.25 -23.75
C PRO A 194 -12.22 -16.43 -23.49
N SER A 195 -12.62 -17.27 -22.54
CA SER A 195 -11.94 -18.50 -22.15
C SER A 195 -11.71 -19.39 -23.39
N SER A 196 -10.46 -19.51 -23.82
CA SER A 196 -10.05 -20.61 -24.70
C SER A 196 -9.65 -21.81 -23.83
N PRO A 197 -10.17 -23.03 -24.11
CA PRO A 197 -9.90 -24.20 -23.29
C PRO A 197 -8.51 -24.76 -23.65
N SER A 198 -7.55 -24.70 -22.74
CA SER A 198 -6.25 -25.35 -22.96
C SER A 198 -5.75 -26.11 -21.73
N LYS A 199 -5.92 -27.44 -21.87
CA LYS A 199 -5.07 -28.55 -21.40
C LYS A 199 -5.06 -28.87 -19.90
N LYS A 200 -5.84 -29.91 -19.61
CA LYS A 200 -5.74 -30.84 -18.48
C LYS A 200 -4.27 -31.19 -18.20
N SER A 201 -3.76 -30.82 -17.03
CA SER A 201 -2.63 -31.48 -16.40
C SER A 201 -3.12 -32.16 -15.12
N ALA A 202 -2.61 -33.37 -14.91
CA ALA A 202 -3.15 -34.37 -14.02
C ALA A 202 -3.05 -33.97 -12.54
N ILE A 203 -4.15 -34.22 -11.82
CA ILE A 203 -4.27 -34.10 -10.37
C ILE A 203 -3.36 -35.15 -9.73
N SER A 204 -2.24 -34.72 -9.15
CA SER A 204 -1.59 -35.46 -8.05
C SER A 204 -2.16 -34.94 -6.73
N ARG A 205 -3.05 -35.72 -6.12
CA ARG A 205 -3.47 -35.53 -4.72
C ARG A 205 -2.29 -35.87 -3.82
N SER A 206 -1.82 -34.93 -3.02
CA SER A 206 -1.06 -35.23 -1.80
C SER A 206 -1.30 -34.17 -0.73
N HIS A 207 -2.14 -34.55 0.23
CA HIS A 207 -2.22 -34.15 1.64
C HIS A 207 -1.82 -32.72 2.07
N SER A 208 -2.86 -31.95 2.39
CA SER A 208 -2.85 -30.72 3.17
C SER A 208 -2.28 -30.91 4.58
N PRO A 209 -1.62 -29.89 5.15
CA PRO A 209 -1.88 -29.44 6.50
C PRO A 209 -2.92 -28.32 6.43
N THR A 210 -4.15 -28.61 6.88
CA THR A 210 -5.23 -27.64 7.04
C THR A 210 -4.88 -26.75 8.24
N LEU A 211 -4.35 -25.54 8.00
CA LEU A 211 -4.15 -24.53 9.06
C LEU A 211 -5.42 -23.74 9.38
N PHE A 212 -6.48 -23.88 8.59
CA PHE A 212 -7.76 -23.22 8.82
C PHE A 212 -8.89 -24.23 8.74
N ASN A 213 -9.64 -24.37 9.83
CA ASN A 213 -10.91 -25.07 9.80
C ASN A 213 -11.88 -24.20 8.98
N PRO A 214 -12.43 -24.67 7.83
CA PRO A 214 -13.32 -23.87 6.98
C PRO A 214 -14.68 -23.54 7.61
N GLU A 215 -14.89 -23.87 8.89
CA GLU A 215 -16.17 -23.77 9.60
C GLU A 215 -16.08 -22.87 10.87
N SER A 216 -15.35 -21.75 10.82
CA SER A 216 -15.49 -20.74 11.87
C SER A 216 -16.59 -19.74 11.51
N PRO A 217 -17.70 -19.65 12.27
CA PRO A 217 -18.77 -18.68 12.03
C PRO A 217 -18.27 -17.23 11.91
N ALA A 218 -17.15 -16.91 12.59
CA ALA A 218 -16.54 -15.59 12.53
C ALA A 218 -15.86 -15.31 11.18
N ILE A 219 -15.20 -16.30 10.57
CA ILE A 219 -14.58 -16.12 9.25
C ILE A 219 -15.66 -15.92 8.18
N GLU A 220 -16.74 -16.69 8.25
CA GLU A 220 -17.89 -16.51 7.35
C GLU A 220 -18.53 -15.14 7.50
N PHE A 221 -18.70 -14.68 8.75
CA PHE A 221 -19.21 -13.36 9.05
C PHE A 221 -18.35 -12.24 8.44
N ILE A 222 -17.03 -12.28 8.64
CA ILE A 222 -16.12 -11.25 8.12
C ILE A 222 -16.18 -11.25 6.58
N ARG A 223 -16.23 -12.45 5.99
CA ARG A 223 -16.32 -12.67 4.55
C ARG A 223 -17.60 -12.09 3.96
N GLU A 224 -18.75 -12.43 4.52
CA GLU A 224 -20.06 -11.93 4.07
C GLU A 224 -20.14 -10.41 4.18
N THR A 225 -19.67 -9.85 5.29
CA THR A 225 -19.71 -8.40 5.54
C THR A 225 -18.84 -7.64 4.54
N LEU A 226 -17.59 -8.08 4.31
CA LEU A 226 -16.69 -7.43 3.35
C LEU A 226 -17.14 -7.60 1.90
N TYR A 227 -17.71 -8.75 1.53
CA TYR A 227 -18.18 -8.98 0.17
C TYR A 227 -19.47 -8.23 -0.15
N ALA A 228 -20.38 -8.10 0.81
CA ALA A 228 -21.54 -7.24 0.65
C ALA A 228 -21.09 -5.78 0.44
N ALA A 229 -20.20 -5.27 1.29
CA ALA A 229 -19.66 -3.92 1.13
C ALA A 229 -18.93 -3.73 -0.22
N LEU A 230 -18.16 -4.72 -0.67
CA LEU A 230 -17.49 -4.68 -1.97
C LEU A 230 -18.49 -4.60 -3.13
N ALA A 231 -19.57 -5.39 -3.09
CA ALA A 231 -20.62 -5.36 -4.10
C ALA A 231 -21.34 -4.00 -4.11
N ASP A 232 -21.64 -3.45 -2.92
CA ASP A 232 -22.28 -2.14 -2.78
C ASP A 232 -21.40 -0.99 -3.28
N VAL A 233 -20.10 -1.03 -3.00
CA VAL A 233 -19.11 -0.07 -3.50
C VAL A 233 -19.05 -0.09 -5.03
N LEU A 234 -18.92 -1.28 -5.64
CA LEU A 234 -18.90 -1.42 -7.10
C LEU A 234 -20.24 -1.05 -7.75
N GLY A 235 -21.34 -1.22 -7.01
CA GLY A 235 -22.68 -0.72 -7.35
C GLY A 235 -22.74 0.80 -7.39
N ARG A 236 -22.24 1.47 -6.35
CA ARG A 236 -22.34 2.92 -6.13
C ARG A 236 -21.29 3.76 -6.86
N MET A 237 -20.16 3.19 -7.28
CA MET A 237 -19.03 3.94 -7.83
C MET A 237 -18.76 3.61 -9.31
N PRO A 238 -19.34 4.36 -10.27
CA PRO A 238 -19.09 4.17 -11.70
C PRO A 238 -17.63 4.36 -12.10
N SER A 239 -16.87 5.17 -11.37
CA SER A 239 -15.47 5.45 -11.67
C SER A 239 -14.58 4.23 -11.46
N LEU A 240 -14.83 3.41 -10.43
CA LEU A 240 -14.14 2.14 -10.22
C LEU A 240 -14.33 1.16 -11.39
N ARG A 241 -15.52 1.14 -12.01
CA ARG A 241 -15.77 0.32 -13.21
C ARG A 241 -14.95 0.79 -14.41
N ARG A 242 -14.74 2.10 -14.54
CA ARG A 242 -13.88 2.67 -15.58
C ARG A 242 -12.42 2.32 -15.34
N ILE A 243 -11.97 2.39 -14.09
CA ILE A 243 -10.61 1.97 -13.70
C ILE A 243 -10.43 0.47 -13.95
N LEU A 244 -11.42 -0.37 -13.64
CA LEU A 244 -11.35 -1.82 -13.84
C LEU A 244 -11.06 -2.20 -15.30
N LYS A 245 -11.53 -1.40 -16.28
CA LYS A 245 -11.25 -1.59 -17.70
C LYS A 245 -9.84 -1.15 -18.12
N ARG A 246 -9.26 -0.16 -17.44
CA ARG A 246 -7.95 0.44 -17.80
C ARG A 246 -6.78 -0.15 -17.01
N ASP A 247 -6.99 -0.34 -15.72
CA ASP A 247 -6.03 -0.80 -14.72
C ASP A 247 -6.78 -1.69 -13.71
N PRO A 248 -6.99 -2.97 -14.03
CA PRO A 248 -7.70 -3.88 -13.15
C PRO A 248 -7.09 -3.94 -11.76
N PRO A 249 -5.77 -4.18 -11.57
CA PRO A 249 -5.14 -4.21 -10.24
C PRO A 249 -5.49 -2.99 -9.40
N ARG A 250 -5.39 -1.77 -9.96
CA ARG A 250 -5.78 -0.55 -9.24
C ARG A 250 -7.25 -0.58 -8.80
N ALA A 251 -8.17 -0.97 -9.69
CA ALA A 251 -9.58 -1.07 -9.34
C ALA A 251 -9.85 -2.10 -8.23
N TYR A 252 -9.15 -3.24 -8.23
CA TYR A 252 -9.24 -4.24 -7.17
C TYR A 252 -8.87 -3.65 -5.81
N PHE A 253 -7.71 -2.98 -5.74
CA PHE A 253 -7.22 -2.36 -4.51
C PHE A 253 -8.13 -1.23 -4.04
N ALA A 254 -8.50 -0.31 -4.95
CA ALA A 254 -9.39 0.79 -4.63
C ALA A 254 -10.74 0.27 -4.09
N SER A 255 -11.37 -0.69 -4.76
CA SER A 255 -12.65 -1.26 -4.32
C SER A 255 -12.55 -1.93 -2.96
N THR A 256 -11.45 -2.65 -2.69
CA THR A 256 -11.20 -3.28 -1.38
C THR A 256 -11.03 -2.22 -0.30
N ALA A 257 -10.27 -1.16 -0.57
CA ALA A 257 -10.06 -0.06 0.36
C ALA A 257 -11.36 0.72 0.65
N PHE A 258 -12.19 0.96 -0.37
CA PHE A 258 -13.51 1.54 -0.18
C PHE A 258 -14.43 0.64 0.63
N ALA A 259 -14.43 -0.68 0.41
CA ALA A 259 -15.22 -1.62 1.19
C ALA A 259 -14.77 -1.63 2.67
N ILE A 260 -13.46 -1.58 2.93
CA ILE A 260 -12.90 -1.44 4.28
C ILE A 260 -13.39 -0.15 4.93
N LEU A 261 -13.29 0.98 4.22
CA LEU A 261 -13.72 2.28 4.74
C LEU A 261 -15.24 2.28 5.02
N ASP A 262 -16.03 1.72 4.11
CA ASP A 262 -17.50 1.62 4.25
C ASP A 262 -17.89 0.79 5.47
N VAL A 263 -17.30 -0.40 5.64
CA VAL A 263 -17.51 -1.25 6.82
C VAL A 263 -17.02 -0.54 8.09
N ALA A 264 -15.83 0.05 8.07
CA ALA A 264 -15.28 0.75 9.22
C ALA A 264 -16.17 1.92 9.68
N SER A 265 -16.77 2.64 8.73
CA SER A 265 -17.60 3.81 9.01
C SER A 265 -19.06 3.46 9.37
N THR A 266 -19.60 2.34 8.87
CA THR A 266 -21.04 2.04 9.00
C THR A 266 -21.35 0.83 9.88
N ALA A 267 -20.46 -0.16 9.96
CA ALA A 267 -20.69 -1.42 10.66
C ALA A 267 -19.99 -1.49 12.02
N VAL A 268 -19.04 -0.59 12.32
CA VAL A 268 -18.31 -0.58 13.58
C VAL A 268 -19.03 0.27 14.63
N THR A 269 -19.45 -0.37 15.72
CA THR A 269 -20.06 0.31 16.87
C THR A 269 -19.04 1.11 17.69
N PRO A 270 -19.44 2.02 18.59
CA PRO A 270 -18.51 2.76 19.45
C PRO A 270 -17.64 1.84 20.35
N ASP A 271 -18.21 0.75 20.85
CA ASP A 271 -17.54 -0.25 21.69
C ASP A 271 -16.55 -1.12 20.91
N GLY A 272 -16.58 -1.08 19.57
CA GLY A 272 -15.65 -1.82 18.70
C GLY A 272 -16.19 -3.20 18.28
N THR A 273 -17.49 -3.40 18.40
CA THR A 273 -18.20 -4.55 17.82
C THR A 273 -18.48 -4.28 16.34
N ILE A 274 -18.41 -5.31 15.51
CA ILE A 274 -18.77 -5.22 14.09
C ILE A 274 -20.15 -5.81 13.89
N VAL A 275 -21.05 -5.05 13.27
CA VAL A 275 -22.41 -5.47 12.92
C VAL A 275 -22.45 -5.84 11.44
N GLY A 276 -22.68 -7.11 11.13
CA GLY A 276 -22.75 -7.62 9.77
C GLY A 276 -24.12 -7.42 9.13
N ILE A 277 -24.24 -7.82 7.86
CA ILE A 277 -25.43 -7.60 7.02
C ILE A 277 -26.75 -8.19 7.54
N LEU A 278 -26.70 -9.20 8.41
CA LEU A 278 -27.88 -9.83 9.03
C LEU A 278 -28.11 -9.35 10.47
N GLY A 279 -27.50 -8.23 10.86
CA GLY A 279 -27.55 -7.73 12.24
C GLY A 279 -26.78 -8.61 13.24
N ARG A 280 -26.01 -9.59 12.76
CA ARG A 280 -25.14 -10.40 13.61
C ARG A 280 -23.98 -9.52 14.09
N GLU A 281 -23.55 -9.76 15.31
CA GLU A 281 -22.45 -9.03 15.93
C GLU A 281 -21.23 -9.93 16.04
N LEU A 282 -20.05 -9.35 15.85
CA LEU A 282 -18.78 -9.98 16.13
C LEU A 282 -17.95 -9.08 17.04
N THR A 283 -17.64 -9.58 18.23
CA THR A 283 -16.75 -8.91 19.18
C THR A 283 -15.29 -9.37 18.99
N LEU A 284 -14.34 -8.57 19.49
CA LEU A 284 -12.91 -8.92 19.43
C LEU A 284 -12.58 -10.23 20.16
N SER A 285 -13.40 -10.60 21.15
CA SER A 285 -13.24 -11.84 21.91
C SER A 285 -13.59 -13.09 21.09
N GLU A 286 -14.59 -12.96 20.21
CA GLU A 286 -15.10 -14.02 19.32
C GLU A 286 -14.29 -14.13 18.02
N CYS A 287 -13.51 -13.10 17.70
CA CYS A 287 -12.66 -13.08 16.52
C CYS A 287 -11.52 -14.12 16.64
N PRO A 288 -11.28 -14.95 15.61
CA PRO A 288 -10.16 -15.89 15.58
C PRO A 288 -8.84 -15.18 15.84
N GLY A 289 -7.94 -15.81 16.61
CA GLY A 289 -6.69 -15.18 17.08
C GLY A 289 -5.88 -14.50 15.99
N GLU A 290 -5.80 -15.12 14.81
CA GLU A 290 -5.05 -14.62 13.66
C GLU A 290 -5.68 -13.40 12.98
N LEU A 291 -7.00 -13.21 13.12
CA LEU A 291 -7.76 -12.09 12.55
C LEU A 291 -7.96 -10.93 13.53
N LYS A 292 -7.67 -11.14 14.83
CA LYS A 292 -7.77 -10.10 15.85
C LYS A 292 -7.01 -8.82 15.49
N PRO A 293 -5.77 -8.86 14.95
CA PRO A 293 -5.07 -7.65 14.55
C PRO A 293 -5.80 -6.87 13.45
N LEU A 294 -6.34 -7.57 12.45
CA LEU A 294 -7.09 -6.96 11.35
C LEU A 294 -8.41 -6.33 11.85
N MET A 295 -9.11 -7.03 12.75
CA MET A 295 -10.32 -6.52 13.38
C MET A 295 -10.02 -5.28 14.23
N ALA A 296 -8.97 -5.33 15.06
CA ALA A 296 -8.57 -4.18 15.88
C ALA A 296 -8.23 -2.95 15.01
N GLU A 297 -7.54 -3.16 13.89
CA GLU A 297 -7.22 -2.09 12.96
C GLU A 297 -8.47 -1.55 12.26
N LEU A 298 -9.40 -2.40 11.82
CA LEU A 298 -10.68 -1.99 11.24
C LEU A 298 -11.50 -1.13 12.22
N VAL A 299 -11.54 -1.53 13.50
CA VAL A 299 -12.20 -0.75 14.55
C VAL A 299 -11.51 0.60 14.76
N SER A 300 -10.18 0.62 14.76
CA SER A 300 -9.41 1.86 14.92
C SER A 300 -9.61 2.82 13.74
N ILE A 301 -9.65 2.31 12.51
CA ILE A 301 -10.01 3.07 11.30
C ILE A 301 -11.40 3.67 11.45
N GLY A 302 -12.39 2.88 11.90
CA GLY A 302 -13.76 3.34 12.08
C GLY A 302 -13.93 4.43 13.14
N ARG A 303 -13.16 4.35 14.24
CA ARG A 303 -13.13 5.42 15.27
C ARG A 303 -12.51 6.69 14.71
N LEU A 304 -11.37 6.57 14.01
CA LEU A 304 -10.68 7.73 13.45
C LEU A 304 -11.48 8.38 12.31
N ALA A 305 -12.18 7.60 11.48
CA ALA A 305 -13.09 8.12 10.46
C ALA A 305 -14.19 8.99 11.09
N ARG A 306 -14.85 8.49 12.14
CA ARG A 306 -15.89 9.23 12.87
C ARG A 306 -15.34 10.52 13.48
N GLN A 307 -14.20 10.44 14.15
CA GLN A 307 -13.54 11.62 14.71
C GLN A 307 -13.21 12.65 13.61
N MET A 308 -12.71 12.21 12.45
CA MET A 308 -12.41 13.10 11.33
C MET A 308 -13.67 13.76 10.79
N THR A 309 -14.78 13.02 10.64
CA THR A 309 -16.07 13.57 10.23
C THR A 309 -16.60 14.60 11.23
N GLU A 310 -16.60 14.27 12.52
CA GLU A 310 -17.07 15.18 13.57
C GLU A 310 -16.25 16.48 13.62
N GLU A 311 -14.92 16.36 13.55
CA GLU A 311 -14.01 17.52 13.47
C GLU A 311 -14.24 18.36 12.20
N ASP A 312 -14.43 17.72 11.04
CA ASP A 312 -14.67 18.40 9.75
C ASP A 312 -16.05 19.09 9.74
N ASP A 313 -17.09 18.45 10.27
CA ASP A 313 -18.43 19.01 10.38
C ASP A 313 -18.45 20.23 11.31
N MET A 314 -17.75 20.14 12.45
CA MET A 314 -17.60 21.27 13.37
C MET A 314 -16.85 22.44 12.73
N TYR A 315 -15.76 22.15 12.02
CA TYR A 315 -14.99 23.18 11.30
C TYR A 315 -15.82 23.83 10.20
N ALA A 316 -16.56 23.04 9.42
CA ALA A 316 -17.42 23.56 8.37
C ALA A 316 -18.52 24.47 8.93
N VAL A 317 -19.13 24.12 10.06
CA VAL A 317 -20.10 24.98 10.75
C VAL A 317 -19.47 26.30 11.19
N GLN A 318 -18.23 26.28 11.69
CA GLN A 318 -17.51 27.50 12.08
C GLN A 318 -17.23 28.41 10.87
N CYS A 319 -16.69 27.87 9.77
CA CYS A 319 -16.46 28.65 8.54
C CYS A 319 -17.74 29.32 8.04
N LEU A 320 -18.86 28.58 8.02
CA LEU A 320 -20.16 29.10 7.61
C LEU A 320 -20.68 30.22 8.51
N GLN A 321 -20.37 30.18 9.82
CA GLN A 321 -20.71 31.25 10.76
C GLN A 321 -19.87 32.51 10.54
N GLU A 322 -18.62 32.34 10.14
CA GLU A 322 -17.67 33.42 9.85
C GLU A 322 -17.82 33.98 8.42
N GLY A 323 -18.66 33.35 7.58
CA GLY A 323 -18.90 33.73 6.20
C GLY A 323 -17.82 33.25 5.22
N GLU A 324 -17.01 32.28 5.66
CA GLU A 324 -15.95 31.65 4.88
C GLU A 324 -16.45 30.38 4.18
N GLU A 325 -15.81 30.01 3.07
CA GLU A 325 -16.10 28.75 2.38
C GLU A 325 -15.40 27.59 3.10
N PRO A 326 -16.13 26.53 3.50
CA PRO A 326 -15.52 25.40 4.17
C PRO A 326 -14.56 24.66 3.24
N VAL A 327 -13.38 24.35 3.76
CA VAL A 327 -12.39 23.52 3.07
C VAL A 327 -12.95 22.11 2.84
N GLU A 328 -12.53 21.45 1.77
CA GLU A 328 -12.94 20.08 1.47
C GLU A 328 -12.66 19.13 2.66
N PRO A 329 -13.65 18.33 3.11
CA PRO A 329 -13.46 17.38 4.21
C PRO A 329 -12.30 16.41 3.96
N ARG A 330 -11.60 16.02 5.03
CA ARG A 330 -10.47 15.09 4.95
C ARG A 330 -10.88 13.73 4.41
N LEU A 331 -12.07 13.23 4.73
CA LEU A 331 -12.54 11.96 4.19
C LEU A 331 -12.76 12.00 2.68
N GLU A 332 -13.15 13.14 2.10
CA GLU A 332 -13.27 13.25 0.64
C GLU A 332 -11.90 13.18 -0.04
N ARG A 333 -10.87 13.81 0.54
CA ARG A 333 -9.48 13.65 0.09
C ARG A 333 -8.99 12.21 0.21
N VAL A 334 -9.30 11.53 1.31
CA VAL A 334 -8.99 10.09 1.48
C VAL A 334 -9.63 9.27 0.37
N LYS A 335 -10.91 9.50 0.04
CA LYS A 335 -11.58 8.81 -1.07
C LYS A 335 -10.87 9.08 -2.41
N LYS A 336 -10.49 10.33 -2.70
CA LYS A 336 -9.71 10.67 -3.90
C LYS A 336 -8.38 9.93 -3.97
N MET A 337 -7.65 9.83 -2.85
CA MET A 337 -6.37 9.09 -2.79
C MET A 337 -6.57 7.57 -2.93
N LEU A 338 -7.63 7.00 -2.35
CA LEU A 338 -7.98 5.59 -2.51
C LEU A 338 -8.36 5.25 -3.97
N GLU A 339 -8.97 6.18 -4.70
CA GLU A 339 -9.32 6.00 -6.11
C GLU A 339 -8.14 6.24 -7.05
N GLY A 340 -7.54 7.44 -6.99
CA GLY A 340 -6.57 7.94 -7.97
C GLY A 340 -5.10 7.74 -7.62
N GLY A 341 -4.80 7.44 -6.36
CA GLY A 341 -3.47 7.11 -5.85
C GLY A 341 -2.79 8.25 -5.14
N VAL A 342 -1.62 7.98 -4.56
CA VAL A 342 -0.84 9.03 -3.90
C VAL A 342 -0.44 10.11 -4.92
N GLY A 343 -0.51 11.38 -4.50
CA GLY A 343 -0.21 12.52 -5.36
C GLY A 343 -1.31 12.88 -6.35
N TYR A 344 -2.48 12.21 -6.31
CA TYR A 344 -3.62 12.58 -7.15
C TYR A 344 -4.07 14.03 -6.89
N ASP A 345 -4.11 14.45 -5.63
CA ASP A 345 -4.55 15.80 -5.22
C ASP A 345 -3.57 16.91 -5.69
N GLN A 346 -2.25 16.63 -5.63
CA GLN A 346 -1.19 17.55 -6.07
C GLN A 346 -1.20 17.82 -7.59
N THR A 347 -1.90 17.00 -8.38
CA THR A 347 -2.02 17.23 -9.83
C THR A 347 -3.17 18.15 -10.22
N GLN A 348 -4.08 18.50 -9.30
CA GLN A 348 -5.28 19.29 -9.59
C GLN A 348 -5.30 20.68 -8.96
N PHE A 349 -4.54 20.95 -7.88
CA PHE A 349 -4.55 22.25 -7.20
C PHE A 349 -3.14 22.70 -6.77
N ASP A 350 -2.74 23.88 -7.23
CA ASP A 350 -1.43 24.52 -7.04
C ASP A 350 -1.41 25.48 -5.81
N ASP A 351 -2.35 25.35 -4.86
CA ASP A 351 -2.48 26.32 -3.75
C ASP A 351 -1.76 25.91 -2.45
N GLU A 352 -0.97 26.86 -1.94
CA GLU A 352 0.13 26.66 -1.01
C GLU A 352 -0.25 26.58 0.48
N SER A 353 0.58 25.81 1.19
CA SER A 353 1.02 25.96 2.58
C SER A 353 0.14 25.48 3.74
N ASP A 354 -1.14 25.85 3.87
CA ASP A 354 -1.95 25.44 5.05
C ASP A 354 -2.59 24.04 4.90
N ALA A 355 -2.74 23.57 3.67
CA ALA A 355 -3.31 22.26 3.37
C ALA A 355 -2.41 21.07 3.74
N ARG A 356 -1.09 21.28 3.94
CA ARG A 356 -0.12 20.18 4.12
C ARG A 356 -0.23 19.43 5.45
N SER A 357 -0.57 20.13 6.54
CA SER A 357 -0.81 19.46 7.84
C SER A 357 -2.01 18.52 7.78
N VAL A 358 -3.04 18.95 7.04
CA VAL A 358 -4.26 18.20 6.79
C VAL A 358 -4.03 17.07 5.78
N GLU A 359 -3.23 17.32 4.75
CA GLU A 359 -2.75 16.33 3.77
C GLU A 359 -1.99 15.21 4.47
N GLY A 360 -1.08 15.54 5.40
CA GLY A 360 -0.35 14.54 6.18
C GLY A 360 -1.28 13.59 6.96
N ARG A 361 -2.34 14.11 7.59
CA ARG A 361 -3.34 13.28 8.27
C ARG A 361 -4.14 12.41 7.30
N ALA A 362 -4.54 12.94 6.15
CA ALA A 362 -5.27 12.19 5.13
C ALA A 362 -4.39 11.08 4.51
N VAL A 363 -3.11 11.35 4.23
CA VAL A 363 -2.15 10.36 3.71
C VAL A 363 -1.92 9.23 4.73
N VAL A 364 -1.68 9.57 6.01
CA VAL A 364 -1.52 8.56 7.07
C VAL A 364 -2.78 7.68 7.16
N PHE A 365 -3.97 8.29 7.14
CA PHE A 365 -5.21 7.53 7.23
C PHE A 365 -5.43 6.63 6.00
N THR A 366 -5.15 7.15 4.81
CA THR A 366 -5.21 6.38 3.54
C THR A 366 -4.25 5.19 3.58
N ASN A 367 -3.03 5.39 4.08
CA ASN A 367 -2.04 4.33 4.21
C ASN A 367 -2.51 3.20 5.12
N ARG A 368 -3.20 3.52 6.23
CA ARG A 368 -3.76 2.52 7.14
C ARG A 368 -4.82 1.64 6.46
N ILE A 369 -5.74 2.26 5.71
CA ILE A 369 -6.77 1.54 4.95
C ILE A 369 -6.14 0.63 3.90
N ASN A 370 -5.19 1.15 3.11
CA ASN A 370 -4.50 0.36 2.09
C ASN A 370 -3.65 -0.77 2.67
N ALA A 371 -2.98 -0.54 3.80
CA ALA A 371 -2.22 -1.56 4.51
C ALA A 371 -3.12 -2.68 5.03
N LEU A 372 -4.28 -2.33 5.59
CA LEU A 372 -5.29 -3.31 6.00
C LEU A 372 -5.80 -4.13 4.80
N GLY A 373 -6.01 -3.47 3.64
CA GLY A 373 -6.36 -4.14 2.39
C GLY A 373 -5.32 -5.15 1.93
N LEU A 374 -4.03 -4.80 1.98
CA LEU A 374 -2.93 -5.73 1.68
C LEU A 374 -2.90 -6.92 2.67
N GLY A 375 -3.18 -6.66 3.96
CA GLY A 375 -3.29 -7.71 4.98
C GLY A 375 -4.42 -8.70 4.71
N ILE A 376 -5.61 -8.20 4.36
CA ILE A 376 -6.78 -9.04 4.05
C ILE A 376 -6.54 -9.94 2.84
N LEU A 377 -5.86 -9.43 1.81
CA LEU A 377 -5.56 -10.19 0.58
C LEU A 377 -4.63 -11.40 0.79
N ARG A 378 -3.91 -11.46 1.91
CA ARG A 378 -3.08 -12.63 2.25
C ARG A 378 -3.88 -13.79 2.81
N ILE A 379 -5.10 -13.56 3.28
CA ILE A 379 -5.93 -14.62 3.81
C ILE A 379 -6.46 -15.43 2.63
N GLU A 380 -6.04 -16.69 2.54
CA GLU A 380 -6.35 -17.57 1.39
C GLU A 380 -7.85 -17.66 1.11
N THR A 381 -8.67 -17.79 2.15
CA THR A 381 -10.13 -17.87 2.02
C THR A 381 -10.76 -16.59 1.45
N PHE A 382 -10.17 -15.42 1.70
CA PHE A 382 -10.63 -14.16 1.11
C PHE A 382 -10.20 -14.05 -0.35
N ARG A 383 -8.97 -14.48 -0.61
CA ARG A 383 -8.30 -14.42 -1.89
C ARG A 383 -9.04 -15.19 -3.00
N GLU A 384 -9.49 -16.40 -2.72
CA GLU A 384 -10.17 -17.26 -3.70
C GLU A 384 -11.51 -16.67 -4.16
N ARG A 385 -12.31 -16.18 -3.22
CA ARG A 385 -13.70 -15.77 -3.50
C ARG A 385 -13.83 -14.32 -3.95
N GLN A 386 -12.84 -13.47 -3.64
CA GLN A 386 -12.75 -12.14 -4.25
C GLN A 386 -12.56 -12.22 -5.78
N ALA A 387 -11.77 -13.18 -6.28
CA ALA A 387 -11.62 -13.40 -7.72
C ALA A 387 -12.95 -13.74 -8.41
N GLU A 388 -13.80 -14.54 -7.74
CA GLU A 388 -15.13 -14.87 -8.24
C GLU A 388 -16.05 -13.64 -8.29
N ILE A 389 -16.04 -12.81 -7.24
CA ILE A 389 -16.87 -11.60 -7.14
C ILE A 389 -16.56 -10.64 -8.29
N PHE A 390 -15.28 -10.36 -8.55
CA PHE A 390 -14.92 -9.48 -9.65
C PHE A 390 -15.15 -10.09 -11.02
N LYS A 391 -15.07 -11.41 -11.16
CA LYS A 391 -15.49 -12.09 -12.40
C LYS A 391 -16.98 -11.89 -12.65
N ILE A 392 -17.82 -11.98 -11.60
CA ILE A 392 -19.26 -11.78 -11.69
C ILE A 392 -19.59 -10.30 -11.95
N LEU A 393 -19.00 -9.39 -11.17
CA LEU A 393 -19.27 -7.95 -11.26
C LEU A 393 -18.66 -7.31 -12.51
N GLY A 394 -17.57 -7.87 -13.04
CA GLY A 394 -17.00 -7.48 -14.32
C GLY A 394 -17.92 -7.78 -15.50
N VAL A 395 -18.81 -8.78 -15.39
CA VAL A 395 -19.80 -9.14 -16.41
C VAL A 395 -21.09 -8.32 -16.30
N ILE A 396 -21.45 -7.85 -15.10
CA ILE A 396 -22.67 -7.03 -14.86
C ILE A 396 -22.49 -5.57 -15.33
N GLY A 397 -21.26 -5.17 -15.65
CA GLY A 397 -20.90 -3.82 -16.10
C GLY A 397 -20.94 -3.57 -17.62
N ASP A 398 -21.52 -4.48 -18.40
CA ASP A 398 -21.75 -4.33 -19.85
C ASP A 398 -23.18 -3.90 -20.18
#